data_AF-A0A285NEC7-F1
#
_entry.id   AF-A0A285NEC7-F1
#
_cell.length_a   1.000
_cell.length_b   1.000
_cell.length_c   1.000
_cell.angle_alpha   90.00
_cell.angle_beta   90.00
_cell.angle_gamma   90.00
#
_symmetry.space_group_name_H-M   'P 1'
#
loop_
_entity.id
_entity.type
_entity.pdbx_description
1 polymer ?
#
loop_
_entity_poly.entity_id
_entity_poly.type
_entity_poly.pdbx_seq_one_letter_code
_entity_poly.pdbx_strand_id
1 'polypeptide(L)' 'MSELARKNKTVKVHQLRKYLIKNYPNRSVAQIYLEVLENFEEDELVPDLILENLLLDEEDFRVDG' A
#
# COMPACT_ATOMS: atom_id res chain seq x y z
N MET A 1 -19.29 5.97 15.54
CA MET A 1 -17.84 5.90 15.20
C MET A 1 -17.74 5.09 13.92
N SER A 2 -17.41 5.73 12.80
CA SER A 2 -17.33 5.05 11.49
C SER A 2 -16.25 3.97 11.53
N GLU A 3 -16.53 2.78 10.99
CA GLU A 3 -15.58 1.66 10.88
C GLU A 3 -14.27 2.06 10.15
N LEU A 4 -14.31 3.13 9.36
CA LEU A 4 -13.15 3.74 8.68
C LEU A 4 -12.02 4.17 9.64
N ALA A 5 -12.31 4.56 10.88
CA ALA A 5 -11.28 5.06 11.80
C ALA A 5 -10.48 3.95 12.51
N ARG A 6 -10.84 2.67 12.33
CA ARG A 6 -10.16 1.55 13.02
C ARG A 6 -8.89 1.05 12.35
N LYS A 7 -8.66 1.40 11.08
CA LYS A 7 -7.44 1.02 10.37
C LYS A 7 -6.60 2.27 10.15
N ASN A 8 -5.95 2.78 11.18
CA ASN A 8 -4.82 3.69 10.94
C ASN A 8 -3.70 2.86 10.31
N LYS A 9 -3.78 2.61 9.00
CA LYS A 9 -2.82 1.76 8.30
C LYS A 9 -1.44 2.40 8.41
N THR A 10 -0.48 1.70 8.98
CA THR A 10 0.88 2.22 9.20
C THR A 10 1.81 2.03 7.99
N VAL A 11 1.26 1.64 6.84
CA VAL A 11 2.05 1.31 5.65
C VAL A 11 2.53 2.59 4.98
N LYS A 12 3.85 2.73 4.86
CA LYS A 12 4.48 3.83 4.13
C LYS A 12 4.53 3.57 2.63
N VAL A 13 4.57 4.64 1.84
CA VAL A 13 4.66 4.60 0.37
C VAL A 13 5.81 3.72 -0.11
N HIS A 14 6.99 3.84 0.52
CA HIS A 14 8.15 3.02 0.15
C HIS A 14 7.91 1.51 0.39
N GLN A 15 7.09 1.13 1.38
CA GLN A 15 6.76 -0.28 1.66
C GLN A 15 5.83 -0.82 0.58
N LEU A 16 4.80 -0.05 0.22
CA LEU A 16 3.88 -0.41 -0.85
C LEU A 16 4.60 -0.52 -2.19
N ARG A 17 5.46 0.44 -2.55
CA ARG A 17 6.27 0.37 -3.79
C ARG A 17 7.09 -0.91 -3.85
N LYS A 18 7.81 -1.26 -2.78
CA LYS A 18 8.62 -2.49 -2.72
C LYS A 18 7.76 -3.74 -2.89
N TYR A 19 6.59 -3.79 -2.26
CA TYR A 19 5.66 -4.92 -2.38
C TYR A 19 5.10 -5.05 -3.81
N LEU A 20 4.64 -3.95 -4.41
CA LEU A 20 4.11 -3.94 -5.78
C LEU A 20 5.14 -4.42 -6.81
N ILE A 21 6.42 -4.11 -6.61
CA ILE A 21 7.50 -4.53 -7.51
C ILE A 21 7.84 -6.02 -7.33
N LYS A 22 7.84 -6.52 -6.09
CA LYS A 22 8.40 -7.85 -5.76
C LYS A 22 7.36 -8.96 -5.64
N ASN A 23 6.21 -8.65 -5.05
CA ASN A 23 5.28 -9.65 -4.53
C ASN A 23 3.89 -9.58 -5.17
N TYR A 24 3.50 -8.43 -5.76
CA TYR A 24 2.16 -8.28 -6.30
C TYR A 24 1.98 -9.07 -7.61
N PRO A 25 0.95 -9.95 -7.70
CA PRO A 25 0.84 -10.90 -8.81
C PRO A 25 0.45 -10.25 -10.14
N ASN A 26 -0.29 -9.13 -10.11
CA ASN A 26 -0.77 -8.47 -11.31
C ASN A 26 0.12 -7.26 -11.67
N ARG A 27 1.03 -7.45 -12.63
CA ARG A 27 2.00 -6.42 -13.05
C ARG A 27 1.36 -5.16 -13.63
N SER A 28 0.27 -5.29 -14.40
CA SER A 28 -0.40 -4.13 -15.00
C SER A 28 -1.03 -3.25 -13.93
N VAL A 29 -1.69 -3.88 -12.94
CA VAL A 29 -2.25 -3.15 -11.80
C VAL A 29 -1.13 -2.55 -10.94
N ALA A 30 -0.06 -3.30 -10.67
CA ALA A 30 1.10 -2.77 -9.94
C ALA A 30 1.66 -1.51 -10.59
N GLN A 31 1.82 -1.49 -11.92
CA GLN A 31 2.35 -0.35 -12.65
C GLN A 31 1.47 0.90 -12.49
N ILE A 32 0.15 0.75 -12.62
CA ILE A 32 -0.80 1.87 -12.42
C ILE A 32 -0.63 2.48 -11.03
N TYR A 33 -0.54 1.64 -9.99
CA TYR A 33 -0.38 2.14 -8.63
C TYR A 33 1.02 2.69 -8.36
N LEU A 34 2.07 2.16 -8.99
CA LEU A 34 3.40 2.75 -8.91
C LEU A 34 3.42 4.18 -9.45
N GLU A 35 2.79 4.42 -10.61
CA GLU A 35 2.63 5.77 -11.18
C GLU A 35 1.84 6.71 -10.26
N VAL A 36 0.74 6.22 -9.66
CA VAL A 36 -0.01 7.00 -8.66
C VAL A 36 0.88 7.38 -7.48
N LEU A 37 1.67 6.42 -6.98
CA LEU A 37 2.57 6.62 -5.85
C LEU A 37 3.75 7.57 -6.15
N GLU A 38 4.04 7.90 -7.42
CA GLU A 38 5.05 8.93 -7.77
C GLU A 38 4.70 10.32 -7.23
N ASN A 39 3.43 10.57 -6.95
CA ASN A 39 2.93 11.84 -6.42
C ASN A 39 3.02 11.95 -4.89
N PHE A 40 3.58 10.95 -4.21
CA PHE A 40 3.69 10.89 -2.75
C PHE A 40 5.14 10.74 -2.33
N GLU A 41 5.48 11.34 -1.19
CA GLU A 41 6.80 11.18 -0.58
C GLU A 41 6.99 9.76 -0.03
N GLU A 42 8.22 9.24 -0.06
CA GLU A 42 8.52 7.85 0.33
C GLU A 42 8.09 7.51 1.77
N ASP A 43 8.21 8.47 2.68
CA ASP A 43 7.92 8.34 4.11
C ASP A 43 6.46 8.62 4.49
N GLU A 44 5.64 9.10 3.54
CA GLU A 44 4.21 9.31 3.76
C GLU A 44 3.45 8.00 3.94
N LEU A 45 2.33 8.07 4.67
CA LEU A 45 1.41 6.95 4.80
C LEU A 45 0.61 6.80 3.50
N VAL A 46 0.44 5.54 3.09
CA VAL A 46 -0.39 5.22 1.94
C VAL A 46 -1.86 5.49 2.29
N PRO A 47 -2.60 6.22 1.43
CA PRO A 47 -4.04 6.38 1.59
C PRO A 47 -4.77 5.03 1.70
N ASP A 48 -5.70 4.92 2.65
CA ASP A 48 -6.43 3.67 2.91
C ASP A 48 -7.12 3.11 1.66
N LEU A 49 -7.63 4.00 0.80
CA LEU A 49 -8.30 3.66 -0.44
C LEU A 49 -7.39 2.91 -1.42
N ILE A 50 -6.10 3.24 -1.48
CA ILE A 50 -5.15 2.53 -2.34
C ILE A 50 -4.99 1.09 -1.86
N LEU A 51 -4.82 0.91 -0.55
CA LEU A 51 -4.69 -0.43 0.05
C LEU A 51 -5.99 -1.23 -0.07
N GLU A 52 -7.16 -0.60 0.09
CA GLU A 52 -8.46 -1.26 -0.13
C GLU A 52 -8.65 -1.73 -1.56
N ASN A 53 -8.32 -0.90 -2.54
CA ASN A 53 -8.45 -1.27 -3.95
C ASN A 53 -7.48 -2.40 -4.34
N LEU A 54 -6.33 -2.46 -3.69
CA LEU A 54 -5.34 -3.53 -3.88
C LEU A 54 -5.67 -4.79 -3.07
N LEU A 55 -6.70 -4.73 -2.20
CA LEU A 55 -7.06 -5.76 -1.23
C LEU A 55 -5.90 -6.12 -0.29
N LEU A 56 -5.12 -5.11 0.10
CA LEU A 56 -3.98 -5.24 0.99
C LEU A 56 -4.30 -4.69 2.38
N ASP A 57 -3.70 -5.31 3.39
CA ASP A 57 -3.67 -4.81 4.75
C ASP A 57 -2.26 -4.77 5.32
N GLU A 58 -2.12 -4.44 6.60
CA GLU A 58 -0.80 -4.33 7.23
C GLU A 58 -0.05 -5.65 7.31
N GLU A 59 -0.75 -6.78 7.33
CA GLU A 59 -0.13 -8.11 7.48
C GLU A 59 0.67 -8.49 6.23
N ASP A 60 0.25 -8.03 5.05
CA ASP A 60 1.00 -8.17 3.79
C ASP A 60 2.40 -7.51 3.82
N PHE A 61 2.63 -6.58 4.75
CA PHE A 61 3.88 -5.84 4.91
C PHE A 61 4.68 -6.24 6.15
N ARG A 62 4.15 -7.14 6.99
CA ARG A 62 4.89 -7.70 8.10
C ARG A 62 5.90 -8.69 7.52
N VAL A 63 7.14 -8.24 7.43
CA VAL A 63 8.27 -9.14 7.21
C VAL A 63 8.36 -9.98 8.48
N ASP A 64 8.15 -11.30 8.38
CA ASP A 64 8.44 -12.22 9.48
C ASP A 64 9.84 -11.88 10.03
N GLY A 65 9.92 -11.66 11.34
CA GLY A 65 11.16 -11.35 12.05
C GLY A 65 12.19 -12.46 11.97
#